data_AF-A0A224YUX9-F1
#
_entry.id   AF-A0A224YUX9-F1
#
_cell.length_a   1.000
_cell.length_b   1.000
_cell.length_c   1.000
_cell.angle_alpha   90.00
_cell.angle_beta   90.00
_cell.angle_gamma   90.00
#
_symmetry.space_group_name_H-M   'P 1'
#
loop_
_entity.id
_entity.type
_entity.pdbx_description
1 polymer ?
#
loop_
_entity_poly.entity_id
_entity_poly.type
_entity_poly.pdbx_seq_one_letter_code
_entity_poly.pdbx_strand_id
1 'polypeptide(L)'
;MLSERLLLSRVLCQLRRNVTGRRRLCNSASRELDPGVKERISRGPSLEHFIANSANSLTELPRTAEQFQHPYVAADEVQAKGKKVHFETYGCQMNVNDTEVAWSLLKDAGFVRTDSASEADVVLIMTCAIREGAEGKIWSRINQLKYLKKLRHAERHGPLQIGILGCMAERLKEKLIEKEKAVDIVAGPDSYRDLPRLLALANSGQVGVNVQLSLDETYADVVPVRLNETSKSAFVSIMRGCNNMCSYCIVPFTRGRERSRPLASILDEVRALSDQGVKEVTLLGQNVNSYRDTSAESQALIERSKDGPEILSRGFRTVYKLPVGGLRFADLLDRVSQVDKEMRIRFTSPHPKDFPDEVLEVIRDRDNICKQIHLPAQSGNNAILERMRRGYTREAYLELVDRIRDVLPNVALSSDFICGFCGETEAAHEDTMSLVDQVKYSVAYVFPYSLREKTHAHRRLEDNVPLDVKKRRVGEVLSLFRHHAKELFDQQISTHQLVLVEGASRRSPEDMAGRNDNNVKVVFPKILVPEHPSSSVKKQIQPGDYVVVQIQDCSSQVLKGMPLYATSLQQYMAEEREQVRLRHV
;
A
#
# COMPACT_ATOMS: atom_id res chain seq x y z
N MET A 1 -42.95 47.44 26.76
CA MET A 1 -41.59 47.86 27.15
C MET A 1 -41.33 47.44 28.58
N LEU A 2 -40.07 47.07 28.87
CA LEU A 2 -39.44 47.07 30.19
C LEU A 2 -39.93 46.04 31.22
N SER A 3 -39.52 44.77 31.04
CA SER A 3 -39.20 43.89 32.18
C SER A 3 -38.31 42.69 31.80
N GLU A 4 -38.36 42.19 30.55
CA GLU A 4 -37.64 40.93 30.21
C GLU A 4 -36.19 41.10 29.70
N ARG A 5 -35.69 42.32 29.54
CA ARG A 5 -34.31 42.56 29.03
C ARG A 5 -33.21 42.72 30.11
N LEU A 6 -33.53 42.61 31.41
CA LEU A 6 -32.52 42.70 32.48
C LEU A 6 -32.03 41.35 33.04
N LEU A 7 -32.72 40.23 32.78
CA LEU A 7 -32.32 38.93 33.33
C LEU A 7 -31.19 38.23 32.53
N LEU A 8 -31.13 38.45 31.21
CA LEU A 8 -30.14 37.80 30.33
C LEU A 8 -28.72 38.39 30.42
N SER A 9 -28.56 39.59 31.00
CA SER A 9 -27.25 40.25 31.17
C SER A 9 -26.48 39.76 32.42
N ARG A 10 -27.18 39.22 33.44
CA ARG A 10 -26.54 38.79 34.69
C ARG A 10 -26.03 37.35 34.69
N VAL A 11 -26.59 36.46 33.87
CA VAL A 11 -26.16 35.05 33.81
C VAL A 11 -24.86 34.87 33.02
N LEU A 12 -24.58 35.73 32.02
CA LEU A 12 -23.37 35.67 31.22
C LEU A 12 -22.10 36.18 31.93
N CYS A 13 -22.23 36.82 33.10
CA CYS A 13 -21.08 37.37 33.84
C CYS A 13 -20.53 36.42 34.93
N GLN A 14 -21.25 35.35 35.30
CA GLN A 14 -20.82 34.41 36.35
C GLN A 14 -19.98 33.22 35.85
N LEU A 15 -19.92 32.98 34.53
CA LEU A 15 -19.18 31.85 33.95
C LEU A 15 -17.74 32.16 33.52
N ARG A 16 -17.21 33.36 33.84
CA ARG A 16 -15.85 33.79 33.45
C ARG A 16 -14.85 34.01 34.58
N ARG A 17 -15.18 33.64 35.82
CA ARG A 17 -14.25 33.70 36.96
C ARG A 17 -14.31 32.40 37.74
N ASN A 18 -13.50 31.41 37.36
CA ASN A 18 -12.91 30.40 38.25
C ASN A 18 -11.91 29.50 37.49
N VAL A 19 -11.03 30.14 36.71
CA VAL A 19 -9.74 29.56 36.34
C VAL A 19 -8.71 30.26 37.20
N THR A 20 -8.26 29.61 38.29
CA THR A 20 -6.92 29.72 38.91
C THR A 20 -6.90 28.97 40.26
N GLY A 21 -5.93 28.07 40.47
CA GLY A 21 -5.34 27.88 41.81
C GLY A 21 -5.40 26.49 42.48
N ARG A 22 -4.31 25.74 42.32
CA ARG A 22 -3.58 24.91 43.31
C ARG A 22 -4.19 23.63 43.94
N ARG A 23 -3.43 22.55 43.69
CA ARG A 23 -3.26 21.25 44.37
C ARG A 23 -3.58 21.21 45.89
N ARG A 24 -4.35 20.19 46.30
CA ARG A 24 -4.14 19.43 47.54
C ARG A 24 -4.44 17.94 47.32
N LEU A 25 -3.49 17.10 47.73
CA LEU A 25 -3.62 15.65 47.91
C LEU A 25 -4.55 15.35 49.10
N CYS A 26 -5.39 14.30 49.01
CA CYS A 26 -5.69 13.39 50.12
C CYS A 26 -6.60 12.21 49.71
N ASN A 27 -6.03 10.99 49.85
CA ASN A 27 -6.59 9.72 50.30
C ASN A 27 -8.06 9.35 49.96
N SER A 28 -8.23 8.36 49.06
CA SER A 28 -9.48 7.62 48.88
C SER A 28 -9.62 6.52 49.93
N ALA A 29 -10.44 6.79 50.97
CA ALA A 29 -11.09 5.75 51.75
C ALA A 29 -12.25 5.16 50.93
N SER A 30 -12.28 3.84 50.88
CA SER A 30 -13.26 2.97 50.23
C SER A 30 -14.70 3.29 50.62
N ARG A 31 -15.53 3.69 49.65
CA ARG A 31 -17.00 3.68 49.79
C ARG A 31 -17.49 2.28 49.45
N GLU A 32 -18.10 1.61 50.41
CA GLU A 32 -18.79 0.33 50.20
C GLU A 32 -20.02 0.52 49.29
N LEU A 33 -20.18 -0.41 48.35
CA LEU A 33 -21.32 -0.49 47.44
C LEU A 33 -22.58 -0.95 48.17
N ASP A 34 -23.70 -0.36 47.80
CA ASP A 34 -25.06 -0.64 48.26
C ASP A 34 -25.36 -2.16 48.25
N PRO A 35 -25.82 -2.77 49.37
CA PRO A 35 -26.09 -4.21 49.48
C PRO A 35 -27.02 -4.75 48.38
N GLY A 36 -27.99 -3.96 47.93
CA GLY A 36 -28.92 -4.35 46.86
C GLY A 36 -28.28 -4.46 45.48
N VAL A 37 -27.12 -3.83 45.26
CA VAL A 37 -26.33 -3.93 44.03
C VAL A 37 -25.44 -5.17 44.05
N LYS A 38 -24.85 -5.50 45.21
CA LYS A 38 -24.07 -6.74 45.40
C LYS A 38 -24.91 -8.00 45.13
N GLU A 39 -26.17 -8.01 45.57
CA GLU A 39 -27.06 -9.15 45.38
C GLU A 39 -27.57 -9.32 43.93
N ARG A 40 -27.64 -8.21 43.16
CA ARG A 40 -27.95 -8.27 41.71
C ARG A 40 -26.75 -8.71 40.89
N ILE A 41 -25.54 -8.36 41.30
CA ILE A 41 -24.29 -8.79 40.65
C ILE A 41 -24.05 -10.29 40.90
N SER A 42 -24.37 -10.81 42.09
CA SER A 42 -24.18 -12.24 42.40
C SER A 42 -25.18 -13.18 41.71
N ARG A 43 -26.33 -12.66 41.26
CA ARG A 43 -27.34 -13.42 40.50
C ARG A 43 -27.25 -13.22 38.98
N GLY A 44 -26.31 -12.40 38.51
CA GLY A 44 -26.07 -12.19 37.08
C GLY A 44 -25.22 -13.31 36.46
N PRO A 45 -25.33 -13.55 35.14
CA PRO A 45 -24.47 -14.52 34.45
C PRO A 45 -22.99 -14.16 34.64
N SER A 46 -22.17 -15.13 35.03
CA SER A 46 -20.74 -14.92 35.24
C SER A 46 -20.01 -14.62 33.92
N LEU A 47 -18.81 -14.05 34.01
CA LEU A 47 -17.95 -13.83 32.83
C LEU A 47 -17.70 -15.14 32.06
N GLU A 48 -17.60 -16.27 32.76
CA GLU A 48 -17.45 -17.60 32.16
C GLU A 48 -18.69 -18.03 31.36
N HIS A 49 -19.89 -17.65 31.81
CA HIS A 49 -21.13 -17.88 31.07
C HIS A 49 -21.16 -17.09 29.75
N PHE A 50 -20.60 -15.86 29.71
CA PHE A 50 -20.44 -15.11 28.47
C PHE A 50 -19.35 -15.67 27.56
N ILE A 51 -18.25 -16.17 28.12
CA ILE A 51 -17.16 -16.78 27.35
C ILE A 51 -17.62 -18.11 26.73
N ALA A 52 -18.37 -18.94 27.47
CA ALA A 52 -18.92 -20.20 26.98
C ALA A 52 -19.94 -20.00 25.84
N ASN A 53 -20.80 -18.99 25.94
CA ASN A 53 -21.73 -18.63 24.86
C ASN A 53 -21.02 -17.97 23.66
N SER A 54 -19.86 -17.34 23.86
CA SER A 54 -19.05 -16.80 22.77
C SER A 54 -18.29 -17.90 22.01
N ALA A 55 -17.88 -18.97 22.70
CA ALA A 55 -17.17 -20.10 22.11
C ALA A 55 -18.06 -20.92 21.16
N ASN A 56 -19.35 -21.08 21.47
CA ASN A 56 -20.30 -21.78 20.61
C ASN A 56 -20.77 -20.96 19.39
N SER A 57 -20.56 -19.64 19.37
CA SER A 57 -20.89 -18.78 18.21
C SER A 57 -19.74 -18.62 17.21
N LEU A 58 -18.57 -19.20 17.46
CA LEU A 58 -17.39 -19.09 16.59
C LEU A 58 -17.31 -20.17 15.49
N THR A 59 -18.19 -21.17 15.51
CA THR A 59 -18.20 -22.28 14.52
C THR A 59 -19.04 -22.03 13.27
N GLU A 60 -19.84 -20.98 13.21
CA GLU A 60 -20.67 -20.64 12.04
C GLU A 60 -20.61 -19.14 11.72
N LEU A 61 -19.50 -18.70 11.11
CA LEU A 61 -19.47 -17.41 10.41
C LEU A 61 -19.80 -17.68 8.93
N PRO A 62 -20.86 -17.08 8.34
CA PRO A 62 -21.28 -17.36 6.97
C PRO A 62 -20.22 -16.89 5.97
N ARG A 63 -19.88 -17.76 5.02
CA ARG A 63 -18.82 -17.54 4.00
C ARG A 63 -19.32 -16.90 2.69
N THR A 64 -20.53 -16.34 2.67
CA THR A 64 -21.14 -15.75 1.46
C THR A 64 -21.82 -14.41 1.77
N ALA A 65 -21.89 -13.54 0.76
CA ALA A 65 -22.48 -12.20 0.83
C ALA A 65 -23.98 -12.15 1.18
N GLU A 66 -24.64 -13.29 1.38
CA GLU A 66 -26.09 -13.39 1.55
C GLU A 66 -26.61 -13.09 2.97
N GLN A 67 -25.76 -12.87 3.98
CA GLN A 67 -26.23 -12.71 5.37
C GLN A 67 -25.75 -11.46 6.11
N PHE A 68 -25.65 -10.32 5.42
CA PHE A 68 -25.82 -9.02 6.07
C PHE A 68 -27.27 -8.52 5.86
N GLN A 69 -28.26 -9.27 6.36
CA GLN A 69 -29.64 -8.78 6.44
C GLN A 69 -29.70 -7.68 7.50
N HIS A 70 -29.59 -6.43 7.05
CA HIS A 70 -29.71 -5.26 7.91
C HIS A 70 -31.20 -4.91 8.08
N PRO A 71 -31.71 -4.79 9.32
CA PRO A 71 -33.14 -4.61 9.58
C PRO A 71 -33.73 -3.27 9.09
N TYR A 72 -32.92 -2.38 8.51
CA TYR A 72 -33.30 -1.02 8.12
C TYR A 72 -33.12 -0.70 6.62
N VAL A 73 -32.61 -1.64 5.82
CA VAL A 73 -32.47 -1.48 4.36
C VAL A 73 -32.98 -2.75 3.72
N ALA A 74 -34.01 -2.63 2.86
CA ALA A 74 -34.56 -3.80 2.20
C ALA A 74 -33.55 -4.35 1.19
N ALA A 75 -33.44 -5.69 1.06
CA ALA A 75 -32.40 -6.33 0.25
C ALA A 75 -32.45 -5.93 -1.24
N ASP A 76 -33.63 -5.57 -1.73
CA ASP A 76 -33.91 -5.03 -3.05
C ASP A 76 -33.41 -3.59 -3.26
N GLU A 77 -33.22 -2.79 -2.20
CA GLU A 77 -32.62 -1.45 -2.28
C GLU A 77 -31.08 -1.50 -2.40
N VAL A 78 -30.46 -2.61 -2.01
CA VAL A 78 -29.02 -2.85 -2.14
C VAL A 78 -28.66 -3.27 -3.57
N GLN A 79 -29.61 -3.87 -4.31
CA GLN A 79 -29.40 -4.25 -5.71
C GLN A 79 -29.49 -3.03 -6.63
N ALA A 80 -28.41 -2.76 -7.36
CA ALA A 80 -28.22 -1.50 -8.07
C ALA A 80 -28.99 -1.36 -9.40
N LYS A 81 -29.71 -2.40 -9.84
CA LYS A 81 -30.50 -2.44 -11.09
C LYS A 81 -29.78 -1.82 -12.31
N GLY A 82 -28.48 -2.07 -12.47
CA GLY A 82 -27.70 -1.58 -13.61
C GLY A 82 -27.20 -0.13 -13.51
N LYS A 83 -27.25 0.51 -12.33
CA LYS A 83 -26.65 1.84 -12.10
C LYS A 83 -25.17 1.89 -12.52
N LYS A 84 -24.78 2.97 -13.16
CA LYS A 84 -23.42 3.20 -13.67
C LYS A 84 -22.49 3.77 -12.60
N VAL A 85 -21.33 3.15 -12.40
CA VAL A 85 -20.29 3.60 -11.46
C VAL A 85 -19.04 4.00 -12.22
N HIS A 86 -18.51 5.18 -11.91
CA HIS A 86 -17.21 5.66 -12.39
C HIS A 86 -16.22 5.74 -11.23
N PHE A 87 -15.02 5.18 -11.43
CA PHE A 87 -13.95 5.22 -10.44
C PHE A 87 -12.83 6.17 -10.88
N GLU A 88 -12.39 7.01 -9.95
CA GLU A 88 -11.19 7.84 -10.11
C GLU A 88 -10.16 7.47 -9.05
N THR A 89 -9.02 6.95 -9.46
CA THR A 89 -7.99 6.50 -8.52
C THR A 89 -6.85 7.51 -8.42
N TYR A 90 -6.66 8.07 -7.22
CA TYR A 90 -5.60 9.01 -6.89
C TYR A 90 -4.75 8.45 -5.74
N GLY A 91 -3.57 7.93 -6.04
CA GLY A 91 -2.71 7.44 -4.98
C GLY A 91 -1.59 6.51 -5.42
N CYS A 92 -1.43 5.44 -4.64
CA CYS A 92 -0.41 4.41 -4.84
C CYS A 92 -1.00 3.14 -5.47
N GLN A 93 -0.14 2.15 -5.67
CA GLN A 93 -0.47 0.81 -6.18
C GLN A 93 -1.55 0.14 -5.32
N MET A 94 -1.51 0.34 -3.99
CA MET A 94 -2.56 -0.16 -3.09
C MET A 94 -3.92 0.47 -3.38
N ASN A 95 -3.98 1.74 -3.78
CA ASN A 95 -5.25 2.37 -4.16
C ASN A 95 -5.80 1.79 -5.47
N VAL A 96 -4.94 1.38 -6.42
CA VAL A 96 -5.38 0.71 -7.66
C VAL A 96 -6.02 -0.65 -7.30
N ASN A 97 -5.33 -1.43 -6.47
CA ASN A 97 -5.86 -2.71 -5.98
C ASN A 97 -7.16 -2.54 -5.16
N ASP A 98 -7.20 -1.53 -4.27
CA ASP A 98 -8.40 -1.21 -3.48
C ASP A 98 -9.60 -0.84 -4.39
N THR A 99 -9.35 -0.18 -5.53
CA THR A 99 -10.38 0.09 -6.53
C THR A 99 -10.88 -1.18 -7.20
N GLU A 100 -10.01 -2.14 -7.52
CA GLU A 100 -10.40 -3.44 -8.09
C GLU A 100 -11.24 -4.28 -7.11
N VAL A 101 -10.87 -4.26 -5.83
CA VAL A 101 -11.66 -4.89 -4.74
C VAL A 101 -13.03 -4.22 -4.60
N ALA A 102 -13.07 -2.88 -4.52
CA ALA A 102 -14.31 -2.14 -4.43
C ALA A 102 -15.21 -2.38 -5.66
N TRP A 103 -14.61 -2.46 -6.85
CA TRP A 103 -15.34 -2.76 -8.07
C TRP A 103 -15.94 -4.18 -8.06
N SER A 104 -15.19 -5.19 -7.60
CA SER A 104 -15.72 -6.55 -7.47
C SER A 104 -17.00 -6.59 -6.62
N LEU A 105 -16.96 -5.96 -5.45
CA LEU A 105 -18.09 -5.91 -4.52
C LEU A 105 -19.31 -5.19 -5.10
N LEU A 106 -19.10 -4.12 -5.87
CA LEU A 106 -20.19 -3.41 -6.54
C LEU A 106 -20.73 -4.17 -7.75
N LYS A 107 -19.86 -4.86 -8.50
CA LYS A 107 -20.28 -5.70 -9.62
C LYS A 107 -21.20 -6.83 -9.13
N ASP A 108 -20.85 -7.47 -8.02
CA ASP A 108 -21.68 -8.52 -7.39
C ASP A 108 -23.02 -7.96 -6.88
N ALA A 109 -23.06 -6.69 -6.47
CA ALA A 109 -24.29 -5.97 -6.14
C ALA A 109 -25.10 -5.45 -7.35
N GLY A 110 -24.68 -5.76 -8.58
CA GLY A 110 -25.41 -5.45 -9.82
C GLY A 110 -25.15 -4.06 -10.41
N PHE A 111 -24.05 -3.39 -10.02
CA PHE A 111 -23.61 -2.14 -10.66
C PHE A 111 -22.89 -2.40 -11.99
N VAL A 112 -22.92 -1.43 -12.90
CA VAL A 112 -22.21 -1.46 -14.20
C VAL A 112 -21.13 -0.39 -14.22
N ARG A 113 -19.96 -0.67 -14.77
CA ARG A 113 -18.86 0.31 -14.84
C ARG A 113 -19.02 1.24 -16.04
N THR A 114 -18.63 2.49 -15.86
CA THR A 114 -18.44 3.46 -16.96
C THR A 114 -17.10 4.20 -16.81
N ASP A 115 -16.45 4.50 -17.93
CA ASP A 115 -15.24 5.32 -17.97
C ASP A 115 -15.58 6.83 -18.07
N SER A 116 -16.86 7.18 -18.18
CA SER A 116 -17.32 8.57 -18.23
C SER A 116 -18.01 9.00 -16.94
N ALA A 117 -17.44 10.00 -16.27
CA ALA A 117 -18.04 10.61 -15.08
C ALA A 117 -19.41 11.28 -15.36
N SER A 118 -19.66 11.75 -16.59
CA SER A 118 -20.92 12.42 -16.94
C SER A 118 -22.08 11.44 -17.09
N GLU A 119 -21.80 10.19 -17.44
CA GLU A 119 -22.81 9.12 -17.59
C GLU A 119 -23.02 8.31 -16.30
N ALA A 120 -22.23 8.57 -15.26
CA ALA A 120 -22.25 7.79 -14.04
C ALA A 120 -23.39 8.22 -13.12
N ASP A 121 -24.07 7.26 -12.51
CA ASP A 121 -24.98 7.49 -11.39
C ASP A 121 -24.21 7.66 -10.08
N VAL A 122 -23.03 7.06 -10.00
CA VAL A 122 -22.13 7.11 -8.85
C VAL A 122 -20.72 7.41 -9.32
N VAL A 123 -20.08 8.43 -8.75
CA VAL A 123 -18.64 8.69 -8.92
C VAL A 123 -17.92 8.40 -7.61
N LEU A 124 -17.01 7.44 -7.62
CA LEU A 124 -16.22 7.03 -6.46
C LEU A 124 -14.76 7.43 -6.66
N ILE A 125 -14.25 8.29 -5.78
CA ILE A 125 -12.86 8.75 -5.80
C ILE A 125 -12.07 7.95 -4.77
N MET A 126 -11.17 7.08 -5.22
CA MET A 126 -10.23 6.36 -4.37
C MET A 126 -9.02 7.23 -4.07
N THR A 127 -8.80 7.57 -2.80
CA THR A 127 -7.86 8.62 -2.39
C THR A 127 -6.76 8.13 -1.46
N CYS A 128 -5.60 8.80 -1.53
CA CYS A 128 -4.45 8.56 -0.67
C CYS A 128 -4.28 9.69 0.37
N ALA A 129 -3.94 9.35 1.61
CA ALA A 129 -3.62 10.32 2.67
C ALA A 129 -2.12 10.66 2.77
N ILE A 130 -1.28 10.06 1.94
CA ILE A 130 0.17 10.08 2.16
C ILE A 130 0.86 11.19 1.35
N ARG A 131 0.42 11.50 0.13
CA ARG A 131 1.14 12.46 -0.71
C ARG A 131 0.63 13.89 -0.51
N GLU A 132 1.53 14.80 -0.13
CA GLU A 132 1.25 16.24 -0.09
C GLU A 132 0.89 16.74 -1.51
N GLY A 133 -0.12 17.59 -1.63
CA GLY A 133 -0.68 18.04 -2.91
C GLY A 133 -1.70 17.08 -3.56
N ALA A 134 -1.84 15.84 -3.10
CA ALA A 134 -2.96 14.98 -3.51
C ALA A 134 -4.30 15.54 -3.00
N GLU A 135 -4.33 16.01 -1.75
CA GLU A 135 -5.53 16.57 -1.11
C GLU A 135 -6.11 17.77 -1.88
N GLY A 136 -5.29 18.74 -2.29
CA GLY A 136 -5.75 19.89 -3.08
C GLY A 136 -6.39 19.51 -4.40
N LYS A 137 -5.87 18.47 -5.08
CA LYS A 137 -6.46 17.93 -6.31
C LYS A 137 -7.82 17.30 -6.05
N ILE A 138 -7.96 16.56 -4.94
CA ILE A 138 -9.24 15.96 -4.56
C ILE A 138 -10.28 17.06 -4.25
N TRP A 139 -9.92 18.10 -3.50
CA TRP A 139 -10.83 19.23 -3.24
C TRP A 139 -11.27 19.92 -4.53
N SER A 140 -10.34 20.16 -5.46
CA SER A 140 -10.67 20.71 -6.78
C SER A 140 -11.60 19.80 -7.56
N ARG A 141 -11.37 18.47 -7.52
CA ARG A 141 -12.21 17.49 -8.22
C ARG A 141 -13.61 17.40 -7.62
N ILE A 142 -13.74 17.44 -6.28
CA ILE A 142 -15.06 17.49 -5.61
C ILE A 142 -15.84 18.72 -6.06
N ASN A 143 -15.19 19.89 -6.21
CA ASN A 143 -15.85 21.09 -6.72
C ASN A 143 -16.33 20.96 -8.18
N GLN A 144 -15.59 20.23 -9.03
CA GLN A 144 -16.04 19.93 -10.39
C GLN A 144 -17.26 18.98 -10.39
N LEU A 145 -17.23 17.94 -9.57
CA LEU A 145 -18.35 16.99 -9.44
C LEU A 145 -19.59 17.64 -8.81
N LYS A 146 -19.41 18.59 -7.89
CA LYS A 146 -20.48 19.44 -7.37
C LYS A 146 -21.19 20.20 -8.48
N TYR A 147 -20.44 20.77 -9.43
CA TYR A 147 -21.01 21.46 -10.58
C TYR A 147 -21.76 20.47 -11.49
N LEU A 148 -21.18 19.31 -11.79
CA LEU A 148 -21.85 18.26 -12.55
C LEU A 148 -23.16 17.78 -11.90
N LYS A 149 -23.17 17.58 -10.58
CA LYS A 149 -24.36 17.20 -9.80
C LYS A 149 -25.48 18.25 -9.93
N LYS A 150 -25.12 19.54 -9.92
CA LYS A 150 -26.08 20.64 -10.14
C LYS A 150 -26.62 20.66 -11.57
N LEU A 151 -25.77 20.46 -12.58
CA LEU A 151 -26.18 20.40 -13.98
C LEU A 151 -27.16 19.24 -14.21
N ARG A 152 -26.81 18.02 -13.77
CA ARG A 152 -27.70 16.85 -13.90
C ARG A 152 -29.04 17.06 -13.23
N HIS A 153 -29.06 17.71 -12.06
CA HIS A 153 -30.29 18.07 -11.38
C HIS A 153 -31.13 19.08 -12.21
N ALA A 154 -30.50 20.11 -12.78
CA ALA A 154 -31.19 21.09 -13.63
C ALA A 154 -31.74 20.46 -14.92
N GLU A 155 -31.00 19.54 -15.52
CA GLU A 155 -31.36 18.84 -16.75
C GLU A 155 -32.25 17.61 -16.52
N ARG A 156 -32.70 17.34 -15.28
CA ARG A 156 -33.51 16.17 -14.89
C ARG A 156 -32.91 14.81 -15.26
N HIS A 157 -31.58 14.71 -15.35
CA HIS A 157 -30.86 13.48 -15.70
C HIS A 157 -30.66 12.52 -14.50
N GLY A 158 -31.44 12.64 -13.43
CA GLY A 158 -31.33 11.82 -12.22
C GLY A 158 -30.24 12.29 -11.23
N PRO A 159 -30.29 11.83 -9.96
CA PRO A 159 -29.33 12.24 -8.94
C PRO A 159 -27.95 11.59 -9.16
N LEU A 160 -26.89 12.38 -8.98
CA LEU A 160 -25.50 11.91 -8.96
C LEU A 160 -25.04 11.71 -7.51
N GLN A 161 -24.55 10.52 -7.19
CA GLN A 161 -23.90 10.22 -5.91
C GLN A 161 -22.38 10.40 -6.02
N ILE A 162 -21.77 11.04 -5.03
CA ILE A 162 -20.32 11.28 -4.95
C ILE A 162 -19.77 10.60 -3.69
N GLY A 163 -18.84 9.67 -3.87
CA GLY A 163 -18.18 8.96 -2.78
C GLY A 163 -16.68 9.20 -2.72
N ILE A 164 -16.15 9.38 -1.51
CA ILE A 164 -14.71 9.50 -1.25
C ILE A 164 -14.25 8.27 -0.46
N LEU A 165 -13.32 7.52 -1.05
CA LEU A 165 -12.85 6.25 -0.53
C LEU A 165 -11.36 6.31 -0.15
N GLY A 166 -10.92 5.39 0.71
CA GLY A 166 -9.50 5.15 1.00
C GLY A 166 -8.94 5.95 2.18
N CYS A 167 -7.62 6.09 2.25
CA CYS A 167 -6.95 6.58 3.46
C CYS A 167 -7.30 8.04 3.80
N MET A 168 -7.53 8.89 2.80
CA MET A 168 -7.89 10.29 3.05
C MET A 168 -9.34 10.40 3.56
N ALA A 169 -10.22 9.47 3.19
CA ALA A 169 -11.57 9.36 3.75
C ALA A 169 -11.54 9.13 5.28
N GLU A 170 -10.67 8.23 5.77
CA GLU A 170 -10.48 8.04 7.22
C GLU A 170 -9.96 9.32 7.89
N ARG A 171 -8.94 9.94 7.28
CA ARG A 171 -8.26 11.09 7.90
C ARG A 171 -9.13 12.33 7.97
N LEU A 172 -9.85 12.64 6.89
CA LEU A 172 -10.54 13.92 6.68
C LEU A 172 -12.06 13.81 6.81
N LYS A 173 -12.60 12.72 7.38
CA LYS A 173 -14.04 12.46 7.49
C LYS A 173 -14.86 13.67 7.96
N GLU A 174 -14.43 14.34 9.02
CA GLU A 174 -15.13 15.50 9.60
C GLU A 174 -15.16 16.67 8.61
N LYS A 175 -14.00 17.00 8.02
CA LYS A 175 -13.90 18.07 7.02
C LYS A 175 -14.71 17.75 5.76
N LEU A 176 -14.72 16.49 5.30
CA LEU A 176 -15.50 16.06 4.14
C LEU A 176 -17.01 16.16 4.40
N ILE A 177 -17.48 15.74 5.57
CA ILE A 177 -18.92 15.75 5.90
C ILE A 177 -19.40 17.17 6.22
N GLU A 178 -18.65 17.93 7.03
CA GLU A 178 -19.07 19.25 7.50
C GLU A 178 -18.92 20.34 6.44
N LYS A 179 -17.80 20.36 5.72
CA LYS A 179 -17.54 21.40 4.70
C LYS A 179 -18.19 21.07 3.36
N GLU A 180 -18.26 19.79 2.99
CA GLU A 180 -18.74 19.38 1.68
C GLU A 180 -20.08 18.65 1.76
N LYS A 181 -21.17 19.43 1.81
CA LYS A 181 -22.56 18.92 1.72
C LYS A 181 -22.91 18.18 0.41
N ALA A 182 -21.94 17.96 -0.48
CA ALA A 182 -22.14 17.30 -1.76
C ALA A 182 -21.59 15.86 -1.80
N VAL A 183 -20.77 15.48 -0.82
CA VAL A 183 -20.25 14.11 -0.68
C VAL A 183 -21.32 13.29 0.01
N ASP A 184 -21.78 12.23 -0.66
CA ASP A 184 -22.84 11.37 -0.15
C ASP A 184 -22.26 10.16 0.60
N ILE A 185 -21.04 9.73 0.25
CA ILE A 185 -20.40 8.54 0.80
C ILE A 185 -18.95 8.81 1.23
N VAL A 186 -18.58 8.31 2.39
CA VAL A 186 -17.19 8.33 2.89
C VAL A 186 -16.84 6.93 3.42
N ALA A 187 -15.93 6.22 2.75
CA ALA A 187 -15.52 4.88 3.17
C ALA A 187 -14.01 4.74 3.36
N GLY A 188 -13.59 4.18 4.50
CA GLY A 188 -12.19 3.90 4.81
C GLY A 188 -11.67 2.63 4.11
N PRO A 189 -10.36 2.34 4.23
CA PRO A 189 -9.73 1.19 3.56
C PRO A 189 -10.18 -0.20 4.00
N ASP A 190 -10.87 -0.32 5.14
CA ASP A 190 -11.32 -1.58 5.72
C ASP A 190 -12.87 -1.74 5.64
N SER A 191 -13.57 -0.86 4.92
CA SER A 191 -15.04 -0.84 4.89
C SER A 191 -15.65 -0.99 3.49
N TYR A 192 -14.89 -1.45 2.49
CA TYR A 192 -15.39 -1.58 1.13
C TYR A 192 -16.56 -2.56 0.96
N ARG A 193 -16.66 -3.61 1.81
CA ARG A 193 -17.83 -4.52 1.82
C ARG A 193 -19.14 -3.80 2.10
N ASP A 194 -19.05 -2.70 2.81
CA ASP A 194 -20.20 -1.89 3.20
C ASP A 194 -20.66 -0.96 2.08
N LEU A 195 -19.89 -0.81 0.99
CA LEU A 195 -20.19 0.12 -0.09
C LEU A 195 -21.59 -0.05 -0.69
N PRO A 196 -22.08 -1.27 -1.01
CA PRO A 196 -23.44 -1.43 -1.52
C PRO A 196 -24.49 -0.86 -0.55
N ARG A 197 -24.34 -1.09 0.75
CA ARG A 197 -25.25 -0.56 1.78
C ARG A 197 -25.13 0.96 1.92
N LEU A 198 -23.91 1.49 1.93
CA LEU A 198 -23.67 2.94 2.01
C LEU A 198 -24.28 3.68 0.79
N LEU A 199 -24.20 3.09 -0.39
CA LEU A 199 -24.81 3.60 -1.62
C LEU A 199 -26.34 3.57 -1.55
N ALA A 200 -26.93 2.50 -1.01
CA ALA A 200 -28.36 2.38 -0.79
C ALA A 200 -28.86 3.47 0.20
N LEU A 201 -28.19 3.66 1.34
CA LEU A 201 -28.49 4.73 2.30
C LEU A 201 -28.36 6.13 1.70
N ALA A 202 -27.33 6.35 0.87
CA ALA A 202 -27.16 7.60 0.17
C ALA A 202 -28.27 7.89 -0.85
N ASN A 203 -28.99 6.86 -1.35
CA ASN A 203 -30.16 7.08 -2.20
C ASN A 203 -31.37 7.56 -1.39
N SER A 204 -31.49 7.22 -0.10
CA SER A 204 -32.56 7.71 0.77
C SER A 204 -32.30 9.10 1.36
N GLY A 205 -31.21 9.75 0.94
CA GLY A 205 -30.85 11.12 1.33
C GLY A 205 -29.98 11.22 2.60
N GLN A 206 -29.53 10.08 3.15
CA GLN A 206 -28.61 10.05 4.29
C GLN A 206 -27.15 9.95 3.83
N VAL A 207 -26.21 10.62 4.52
CA VAL A 207 -24.79 10.46 4.20
C VAL A 207 -24.31 9.10 4.72
N GLY A 208 -23.80 8.25 3.83
CA GLY A 208 -23.23 6.95 4.16
C GLY A 208 -21.78 7.09 4.61
N VAL A 209 -21.48 6.83 5.88
CA VAL A 209 -20.11 6.93 6.41
C VAL A 209 -19.70 5.64 7.11
N ASN A 210 -18.61 5.03 6.66
CA ASN A 210 -17.94 3.97 7.39
C ASN A 210 -16.43 4.06 7.22
N VAL A 211 -15.73 4.47 8.28
CA VAL A 211 -14.26 4.58 8.31
C VAL A 211 -13.67 3.80 9.48
N GLN A 212 -14.42 2.85 10.03
CA GLN A 212 -13.95 2.01 11.12
C GLN A 212 -12.84 1.09 10.62
N LEU A 213 -11.77 1.00 11.40
CA LEU A 213 -10.67 0.09 11.11
C LEU A 213 -10.98 -1.25 11.75
N SER A 214 -11.02 -2.30 10.94
CA SER A 214 -11.25 -3.67 11.41
C SER A 214 -9.94 -4.26 11.96
N LEU A 215 -10.03 -5.31 12.79
CA LEU A 215 -8.89 -6.05 13.33
C LEU A 215 -8.52 -7.27 12.50
N ASP A 216 -9.36 -7.66 11.55
CA ASP A 216 -9.35 -8.95 10.84
C ASP A 216 -9.50 -8.81 9.32
N GLU A 217 -10.02 -7.68 8.81
CA GLU A 217 -10.30 -7.49 7.40
C GLU A 217 -9.02 -7.47 6.55
N THR A 218 -9.04 -8.32 5.53
CA THR A 218 -7.97 -8.49 4.53
C THR A 218 -8.50 -8.66 3.10
N TYR A 219 -9.82 -8.79 2.91
CA TYR A 219 -10.48 -9.12 1.64
C TYR A 219 -10.03 -10.46 1.04
N ALA A 220 -9.65 -11.43 1.88
CA ALA A 220 -9.11 -12.73 1.45
C ALA A 220 -10.07 -13.55 0.56
N ASP A 221 -11.37 -13.34 0.69
CA ASP A 221 -12.45 -14.01 -0.03
C ASP A 221 -12.96 -13.21 -1.24
N VAL A 222 -12.41 -12.02 -1.50
CA VAL A 222 -12.79 -11.19 -2.65
C VAL A 222 -11.72 -11.34 -3.73
N VAL A 223 -12.08 -11.97 -4.84
CA VAL A 223 -11.22 -12.04 -6.04
C VAL A 223 -11.35 -10.71 -6.79
N PRO A 224 -10.31 -9.86 -6.85
CA PRO A 224 -10.43 -8.55 -7.48
C PRO A 224 -10.73 -8.66 -8.98
N VAL A 225 -11.68 -7.85 -9.46
CA VAL A 225 -11.98 -7.75 -10.90
C VAL A 225 -11.08 -6.69 -11.52
N ARG A 226 -10.16 -7.13 -12.39
CA ARG A 226 -9.15 -6.25 -12.99
C ARG A 226 -9.80 -5.14 -13.82
N LEU A 227 -9.33 -3.91 -13.62
CA LEU A 227 -9.85 -2.77 -14.40
C LEU A 227 -9.29 -2.74 -15.83
N ASN A 228 -8.12 -3.36 -16.04
CA ASN A 228 -7.46 -3.47 -17.33
C ASN A 228 -7.10 -4.94 -17.60
N GLU A 229 -8.02 -5.67 -18.24
CA GLU A 229 -7.87 -7.09 -18.57
C GLU A 229 -6.70 -7.36 -19.54
N THR A 230 -6.31 -6.37 -20.35
CA THR A 230 -5.21 -6.49 -21.30
C THR A 230 -3.83 -6.41 -20.64
N SER A 231 -3.75 -5.92 -19.40
CA SER A 231 -2.50 -5.82 -18.66
C SER A 231 -1.91 -7.20 -18.37
N LYS A 232 -0.61 -7.34 -18.61
CA LYS A 232 0.16 -8.55 -18.30
C LYS A 232 0.85 -8.49 -16.94
N SER A 233 0.65 -7.41 -16.19
CA SER A 233 1.05 -7.28 -14.79
C SER A 233 -0.18 -7.07 -13.89
N ALA A 234 -0.13 -7.60 -12.67
CA ALA A 234 -1.18 -7.46 -11.66
C ALA A 234 -0.60 -7.15 -10.27
N PHE A 235 -1.44 -6.56 -9.42
CA PHE A 235 -1.14 -6.35 -8.01
C PHE A 235 -1.87 -7.38 -7.17
N VAL A 236 -1.19 -7.93 -6.16
CA VAL A 236 -1.78 -8.89 -5.23
C VAL A 236 -1.57 -8.40 -3.81
N SER A 237 -2.65 -8.02 -3.12
CA SER A 237 -2.56 -7.60 -1.72
C SER A 237 -2.37 -8.82 -0.82
N ILE A 238 -1.20 -8.90 -0.16
CA ILE A 238 -0.84 -9.98 0.75
C ILE A 238 -1.07 -9.61 2.22
N MET A 239 -1.19 -8.32 2.52
CA MET A 239 -1.39 -7.82 3.88
C MET A 239 -1.89 -6.37 3.89
N ARG A 240 -2.47 -5.97 5.02
CA ARG A 240 -2.93 -4.60 5.29
C ARG A 240 -2.43 -4.10 6.64
N GLY A 241 -2.30 -2.79 6.78
CA GLY A 241 -1.90 -2.14 8.02
C GLY A 241 -0.39 -2.21 8.28
N CYS A 242 0.08 -1.54 9.34
CA CYS A 242 1.51 -1.46 9.64
C CYS A 242 1.77 -1.24 11.12
N ASN A 243 2.66 -2.04 11.72
CA ASN A 243 3.02 -1.92 13.14
C ASN A 243 4.29 -1.08 13.41
N ASN A 244 5.00 -0.61 12.38
CA ASN A 244 6.28 0.09 12.53
C ASN A 244 6.22 1.40 13.33
N MET A 245 5.06 2.07 13.38
CA MET A 245 4.83 3.29 14.17
C MET A 245 5.93 4.37 13.99
N CYS A 246 6.47 4.51 12.77
CA CYS A 246 7.44 5.55 12.44
C CYS A 246 6.86 6.93 12.76
N SER A 247 7.70 7.85 13.27
CA SER A 247 7.17 9.06 13.91
C SER A 247 6.42 9.99 12.96
N TYR A 248 6.73 9.95 11.66
CA TYR A 248 6.09 10.72 10.59
C TYR A 248 4.94 9.99 9.88
N CYS A 249 4.77 8.68 10.10
CA CYS A 249 3.90 7.87 9.28
C CYS A 249 2.45 7.87 9.79
N ILE A 250 1.49 8.14 8.90
CA ILE A 250 0.06 8.15 9.21
C ILE A 250 -0.63 6.79 9.01
N VAL A 251 0.07 5.85 8.35
CA VAL A 251 -0.49 4.55 7.94
C VAL A 251 -1.13 3.78 9.10
N PRO A 252 -0.50 3.64 10.29
CA PRO A 252 -1.11 2.88 11.39
C PRO A 252 -2.47 3.42 11.85
N PHE A 253 -2.72 4.71 11.61
CA PHE A 253 -3.97 5.38 12.00
C PHE A 253 -5.03 5.38 10.88
N THR A 254 -4.64 5.07 9.63
CA THR A 254 -5.53 5.10 8.46
C THR A 254 -5.80 3.72 7.88
N ARG A 255 -4.97 2.72 8.21
CA ARG A 255 -5.11 1.31 7.79
C ARG A 255 -5.02 0.32 8.95
N GLY A 256 -4.90 0.80 10.18
CA GLY A 256 -4.91 -0.03 11.38
C GLY A 256 -3.63 -0.87 11.58
N ARG A 257 -3.78 -1.88 12.43
CA ARG A 257 -2.73 -2.84 12.77
C ARG A 257 -2.45 -3.76 11.59
N GLU A 258 -1.25 -4.30 11.58
CA GLU A 258 -0.83 -5.24 10.56
C GLU A 258 -1.62 -6.55 10.58
N ARG A 259 -2.04 -7.00 9.40
CA ARG A 259 -2.84 -8.20 9.17
C ARG A 259 -2.38 -8.87 7.88
N SER A 260 -1.98 -10.12 7.96
CA SER A 260 -1.59 -10.91 6.80
C SER A 260 -2.78 -11.67 6.24
N ARG A 261 -2.86 -11.73 4.92
CA ARG A 261 -3.83 -12.57 4.22
C ARG A 261 -3.36 -14.05 4.26
N PRO A 262 -4.25 -15.03 4.44
CA PRO A 262 -3.88 -16.44 4.44
C PRO A 262 -3.17 -16.86 3.14
N LEU A 263 -2.16 -17.73 3.26
CA LEU A 263 -1.33 -18.19 2.14
C LEU A 263 -2.18 -18.80 1.03
N ALA A 264 -3.11 -19.70 1.37
CA ALA A 264 -3.95 -20.40 0.39
C ALA A 264 -4.69 -19.42 -0.53
N SER A 265 -5.31 -18.40 0.07
CA SER A 265 -6.02 -17.35 -0.66
C SER A 265 -5.11 -16.54 -1.60
N ILE A 266 -3.86 -16.25 -1.19
CA ILE A 266 -2.89 -15.59 -2.07
C ILE A 266 -2.51 -16.49 -3.25
N LEU A 267 -2.24 -17.77 -2.99
CA LEU A 267 -1.87 -18.73 -4.03
C LEU A 267 -3.00 -18.94 -5.04
N ASP A 268 -4.25 -18.98 -4.58
CA ASP A 268 -5.41 -19.14 -5.46
C ASP A 268 -5.60 -17.91 -6.37
N GLU A 269 -5.40 -16.69 -5.85
CA GLU A 269 -5.41 -15.48 -6.68
C GLU A 269 -4.27 -15.47 -7.70
N VAL A 270 -3.05 -15.84 -7.30
CA VAL A 270 -1.90 -15.90 -8.22
C VAL A 270 -2.13 -16.96 -9.31
N ARG A 271 -2.70 -18.13 -8.98
CA ARG A 271 -3.08 -19.15 -9.96
C ARG A 271 -4.11 -18.62 -10.94
N ALA A 272 -5.18 -17.99 -10.45
CA ALA A 272 -6.22 -17.41 -11.30
C ALA A 272 -5.64 -16.33 -12.24
N LEU A 273 -4.71 -15.51 -11.77
CA LEU A 273 -4.00 -14.51 -12.59
C LEU A 273 -3.11 -15.19 -13.64
N SER A 274 -2.41 -16.26 -13.28
CA SER A 274 -1.62 -17.08 -14.20
C SER A 274 -2.47 -17.65 -15.33
N ASP A 275 -3.62 -18.23 -15.00
CA ASP A 275 -4.55 -18.82 -15.96
C ASP A 275 -5.13 -17.76 -16.92
N GLN A 276 -5.24 -16.51 -16.46
CA GLN A 276 -5.61 -15.35 -17.30
C GLN A 276 -4.45 -14.81 -18.16
N GLY A 277 -3.28 -15.44 -18.11
CA GLY A 277 -2.11 -15.05 -18.88
C GLY A 277 -1.39 -13.80 -18.34
N VAL A 278 -1.50 -13.50 -17.05
CA VAL A 278 -0.63 -12.53 -16.37
C VAL A 278 0.78 -13.10 -16.32
N LYS A 279 1.78 -12.24 -16.56
CA LYS A 279 3.21 -12.60 -16.59
C LYS A 279 4.02 -11.97 -15.47
N GLU A 280 3.43 -11.05 -14.70
CA GLU A 280 4.09 -10.46 -13.54
C GLU A 280 3.08 -10.14 -12.44
N VAL A 281 3.39 -10.52 -11.21
CA VAL A 281 2.64 -10.12 -10.01
C VAL A 281 3.53 -9.29 -9.09
N THR A 282 2.98 -8.20 -8.57
CA THR A 282 3.63 -7.42 -7.50
C THR A 282 2.85 -7.58 -6.21
N LEU A 283 3.48 -8.21 -5.22
CA LEU A 283 2.94 -8.37 -3.87
C LEU A 283 2.89 -7.01 -3.17
N LEU A 284 1.70 -6.65 -2.69
CA LEU A 284 1.40 -5.37 -2.07
C LEU A 284 1.10 -5.51 -0.58
N GLY A 285 1.62 -4.56 0.18
CA GLY A 285 1.41 -4.39 1.62
C GLY A 285 1.93 -3.03 2.04
N GLN A 286 1.72 -2.65 3.31
CA GLN A 286 2.39 -1.48 3.88
C GLN A 286 3.76 -1.82 4.48
N ASN A 287 3.97 -3.09 4.83
CA ASN A 287 5.26 -3.66 5.22
C ASN A 287 5.35 -5.12 4.75
N VAL A 288 5.52 -5.34 3.43
CA VAL A 288 5.33 -6.69 2.83
C VAL A 288 6.16 -7.80 3.46
N ASN A 289 7.37 -7.49 3.90
CA ASN A 289 8.31 -8.47 4.42
C ASN A 289 8.14 -8.78 5.91
N SER A 290 7.20 -8.12 6.61
CA SER A 290 6.69 -8.59 7.91
C SER A 290 5.47 -9.50 7.78
N TYR A 291 5.14 -9.96 6.55
CA TYR A 291 4.10 -10.94 6.32
C TYR A 291 4.25 -12.15 7.25
N ARG A 292 3.15 -12.47 7.91
CA ARG A 292 3.05 -13.58 8.85
C ARG A 292 1.64 -14.16 8.86
N ASP A 293 1.49 -15.34 8.30
CA ASP A 293 0.23 -16.07 8.29
C ASP A 293 0.11 -16.99 9.50
N THR A 294 -0.83 -16.65 10.39
CA THR A 294 -1.12 -17.39 11.62
C THR A 294 -2.39 -18.26 11.52
N SER A 295 -2.96 -18.41 10.33
CA SER A 295 -4.13 -19.28 10.09
C SER A 295 -3.87 -20.73 10.54
N ALA A 296 -4.94 -21.44 10.87
CA ALA A 296 -4.85 -22.81 11.38
C ALA A 296 -4.18 -23.75 10.35
N GLU A 297 -4.48 -23.54 9.07
CA GLU A 297 -3.88 -24.25 7.94
C GLU A 297 -2.37 -24.02 7.89
N SER A 298 -1.93 -22.78 8.10
CA SER A 298 -0.51 -22.41 8.11
C SER A 298 0.22 -22.92 9.35
N GLN A 299 -0.46 -23.06 10.49
CA GLN A 299 0.12 -23.69 11.68
C GLN A 299 0.38 -25.19 11.47
N ALA A 300 -0.43 -25.87 10.65
CA ALA A 300 -0.24 -27.28 10.34
C ALA A 300 0.92 -27.54 9.36
N LEU A 301 1.30 -26.56 8.55
CA LEU A 301 2.38 -26.67 7.55
C LEU A 301 3.79 -26.47 8.13
N ILE A 302 3.92 -26.12 9.41
CA ILE A 302 5.20 -25.80 10.04
C ILE A 302 5.58 -26.88 11.05
N GLU A 303 6.53 -27.73 10.68
CA GLU A 303 7.31 -28.57 11.64
C GLU A 303 8.45 -27.79 12.30
N ARG A 304 8.72 -26.53 11.89
CA ARG A 304 9.79 -25.70 12.49
C ARG A 304 9.43 -25.31 13.92
N SER A 305 10.37 -25.58 14.81
CA SER A 305 10.38 -25.28 16.25
C SER A 305 9.58 -24.05 16.65
N LYS A 306 8.68 -24.25 17.62
CA LYS A 306 7.83 -23.24 18.30
C LYS A 306 8.60 -22.10 19.00
N ASP A 307 9.94 -22.05 18.89
CA ASP A 307 10.81 -21.36 19.83
C ASP A 307 11.79 -20.33 19.21
N GLY A 308 11.66 -20.00 17.92
CA GLY A 308 12.50 -18.95 17.31
C GLY A 308 11.83 -17.56 17.33
N PRO A 309 12.42 -16.51 17.96
CA PRO A 309 11.96 -15.15 17.75
C PRO A 309 12.12 -14.76 16.26
N GLU A 310 11.30 -13.81 15.81
CA GLU A 310 11.41 -13.25 14.46
C GLU A 310 12.83 -12.72 14.20
N ILE A 311 13.41 -13.18 13.09
CA ILE A 311 14.79 -12.87 12.72
C ILE A 311 14.77 -11.52 12.02
N LEU A 312 15.07 -10.48 12.79
CA LEU A 312 15.36 -9.17 12.24
C LEU A 312 16.73 -9.18 11.56
N SER A 313 16.92 -8.26 10.63
CA SER A 313 18.24 -7.91 10.09
C SER A 313 19.20 -7.58 11.23
N ARG A 314 20.49 -7.91 11.06
CA ARG A 314 21.52 -7.70 12.09
C ARG A 314 21.65 -6.21 12.43
N GLY A 315 21.67 -5.88 13.72
CA GLY A 315 21.74 -4.48 14.20
C GLY A 315 20.39 -3.73 14.22
N PHE A 316 19.29 -4.36 13.80
CA PHE A 316 17.96 -3.75 13.83
C PHE A 316 17.19 -4.14 15.09
N ARG A 317 16.29 -3.26 15.52
CA ARG A 317 15.42 -3.42 16.68
C ARG A 317 14.01 -2.98 16.33
N THR A 318 13.05 -3.51 17.08
CA THR A 318 11.63 -3.15 16.96
C THR A 318 11.05 -2.84 18.33
N VAL A 319 10.11 -1.91 18.38
CA VAL A 319 9.42 -1.48 19.61
C VAL A 319 8.11 -2.22 19.85
N TYR A 320 7.65 -3.02 18.88
CA TYR A 320 6.44 -3.82 19.02
C TYR A 320 6.77 -5.29 19.20
N LYS A 321 5.87 -6.01 19.89
CA LYS A 321 6.01 -7.45 20.13
C LYS A 321 5.87 -8.20 18.81
N LEU A 322 6.88 -8.97 18.49
CA LEU A 322 6.89 -9.83 17.30
C LEU A 322 5.92 -11.00 17.52
N PRO A 323 5.06 -11.32 16.54
CA PRO A 323 4.17 -12.47 16.66
C PRO A 323 5.01 -13.75 16.68
N VAL A 324 4.54 -14.82 17.33
CA VAL A 324 5.24 -16.11 17.44
C VAL A 324 4.54 -17.15 16.58
N GLY A 325 5.29 -17.97 15.83
CA GLY A 325 4.75 -18.98 14.91
C GLY A 325 4.09 -18.43 13.64
N GLY A 326 3.69 -19.30 12.72
CA GLY A 326 3.08 -18.92 11.43
C GLY A 326 4.10 -18.74 10.30
N LEU A 327 3.61 -18.85 9.05
CA LEU A 327 4.43 -18.81 7.84
C LEU A 327 4.91 -17.38 7.59
N ARG A 328 6.17 -17.23 7.22
CA ARG A 328 6.83 -15.92 7.07
C ARG A 328 6.88 -15.50 5.61
N PHE A 329 7.37 -14.29 5.39
CA PHE A 329 7.52 -13.75 4.04
C PHE A 329 8.40 -14.61 3.12
N ALA A 330 9.49 -15.19 3.63
CA ALA A 330 10.32 -16.11 2.84
C ALA A 330 9.53 -17.34 2.35
N ASP A 331 8.69 -17.92 3.23
CA ASP A 331 7.84 -19.06 2.90
C ASP A 331 6.78 -18.67 1.86
N LEU A 332 6.13 -17.52 2.03
CA LEU A 332 5.18 -16.98 1.06
C LEU A 332 5.83 -16.79 -0.31
N LEU A 333 6.97 -16.10 -0.33
CA LEU A 333 7.68 -15.76 -1.54
C LEU A 333 8.13 -17.03 -2.30
N ASP A 334 8.61 -18.03 -1.56
CA ASP A 334 8.96 -19.35 -2.09
C ASP A 334 7.75 -20.06 -2.70
N ARG A 335 6.61 -20.10 -2.01
CA ARG A 335 5.38 -20.77 -2.48
C ARG A 335 4.76 -20.06 -3.68
N VAL A 336 4.74 -18.74 -3.70
CA VAL A 336 4.24 -17.95 -4.85
C VAL A 336 5.13 -18.20 -6.07
N SER A 337 6.45 -18.30 -5.90
CA SER A 337 7.40 -18.60 -7.00
C SER A 337 7.18 -19.93 -7.69
N GLN A 338 6.53 -20.88 -7.01
CA GLN A 338 6.26 -22.22 -7.54
C GLN A 338 4.95 -22.30 -8.33
N VAL A 339 4.09 -21.28 -8.28
CA VAL A 339 2.79 -21.29 -8.97
C VAL A 339 2.98 -21.30 -10.48
N ASP A 340 3.76 -20.36 -11.01
CA ASP A 340 4.17 -20.30 -12.42
C ASP A 340 5.62 -19.82 -12.51
N LYS A 341 6.49 -20.70 -13.03
CA LYS A 341 7.93 -20.41 -13.21
C LYS A 341 8.20 -19.39 -14.32
N GLU A 342 7.22 -19.10 -15.18
CA GLU A 342 7.29 -18.09 -16.22
C GLU A 342 6.68 -16.74 -15.78
N MET A 343 6.13 -16.66 -14.56
CA MET A 343 5.57 -15.44 -13.99
C MET A 343 6.58 -14.74 -13.09
N ARG A 344 6.93 -13.49 -13.40
CA ARG A 344 7.77 -12.64 -12.55
C ARG A 344 7.07 -12.25 -11.25
N ILE A 345 7.82 -12.28 -10.16
CA ILE A 345 7.35 -11.88 -8.84
C ILE A 345 8.16 -10.69 -8.36
N ARG A 346 7.43 -9.65 -7.97
CA ARG A 346 7.97 -8.46 -7.30
C ARG A 346 7.25 -8.24 -6.00
N PHE A 347 7.84 -7.40 -5.17
CA PHE A 347 7.19 -6.87 -3.97
C PHE A 347 7.64 -5.43 -3.76
N THR A 348 6.88 -4.66 -2.99
CA THR A 348 7.20 -3.26 -2.70
C THR A 348 6.82 -2.90 -1.28
N SER A 349 7.31 -1.75 -0.80
CA SER A 349 7.14 -1.29 0.58
C SER A 349 7.65 -2.28 1.65
N PRO A 350 8.83 -2.92 1.48
CA PRO A 350 9.43 -3.67 2.57
C PRO A 350 10.12 -2.72 3.56
N HIS A 351 10.33 -3.19 4.79
CA HIS A 351 11.13 -2.50 5.80
C HIS A 351 12.54 -3.12 5.91
N PRO A 352 13.63 -2.33 5.99
CA PRO A 352 15.00 -2.86 6.06
C PRO A 352 15.25 -3.87 7.19
N LYS A 353 14.55 -3.71 8.31
CA LYS A 353 14.67 -4.61 9.47
C LYS A 353 14.15 -6.04 9.21
N ASP A 354 13.29 -6.23 8.22
CA ASP A 354 12.58 -7.49 7.97
C ASP A 354 13.24 -8.21 6.75
N PHE A 355 14.57 -8.13 6.62
CA PHE A 355 15.37 -8.79 5.57
C PHE A 355 16.40 -9.77 6.17
N PRO A 356 15.95 -10.88 6.77
CA PRO A 356 16.85 -11.96 7.16
C PRO A 356 17.45 -12.65 5.92
N ASP A 357 18.57 -13.35 6.13
CA ASP A 357 19.31 -14.05 5.05
C ASP A 357 18.41 -15.00 4.23
N GLU A 358 17.45 -15.67 4.87
CA GLU A 358 16.49 -16.56 4.20
C GLU A 358 15.68 -15.88 3.09
N VAL A 359 15.32 -14.60 3.24
CA VAL A 359 14.61 -13.86 2.20
C VAL A 359 15.54 -13.64 1.01
N LEU A 360 16.80 -13.30 1.27
CA LEU A 360 17.81 -13.09 0.23
C LEU A 360 18.15 -14.39 -0.48
N GLU A 361 18.23 -15.50 0.24
CA GLU A 361 18.44 -16.85 -0.30
C GLU A 361 17.29 -17.27 -1.22
N VAL A 362 16.03 -17.07 -0.80
CA VAL A 362 14.86 -17.35 -1.68
C VAL A 362 14.90 -16.46 -2.92
N ILE A 363 15.20 -15.17 -2.78
CA ILE A 363 15.35 -14.28 -3.93
C ILE A 363 16.47 -14.79 -4.84
N ARG A 364 17.62 -15.23 -4.31
CA ARG A 364 18.76 -15.76 -5.09
C ARG A 364 18.36 -17.00 -5.87
N ASP A 365 17.73 -17.96 -5.19
CA ASP A 365 17.53 -19.33 -5.68
C ASP A 365 16.34 -19.46 -6.66
N ARG A 366 15.43 -18.49 -6.67
CA ARG A 366 14.29 -18.46 -7.58
C ARG A 366 14.51 -17.49 -8.75
N ASP A 367 14.52 -18.05 -9.96
CA ASP A 367 14.74 -17.32 -11.22
C ASP A 367 13.67 -16.28 -11.53
N ASN A 368 12.42 -16.57 -11.14
CA ASN A 368 11.27 -15.72 -11.42
C ASN A 368 11.01 -14.67 -10.32
N ILE A 369 11.86 -14.59 -9.29
CA ILE A 369 11.85 -13.50 -8.32
C ILE A 369 12.86 -12.45 -8.76
N CYS A 370 12.35 -11.27 -9.09
CA CYS A 370 13.15 -10.21 -9.67
C CYS A 370 14.22 -9.68 -8.71
N LYS A 371 15.44 -9.42 -9.21
CA LYS A 371 16.57 -8.87 -8.42
C LYS A 371 16.45 -7.34 -8.26
N GLN A 372 15.34 -6.91 -7.69
CA GLN A 372 15.04 -5.52 -7.37
C GLN A 372 14.55 -5.42 -5.93
N ILE A 373 15.34 -4.77 -5.07
CA ILE A 373 14.98 -4.55 -3.67
C ILE A 373 14.73 -3.07 -3.44
N HIS A 374 13.53 -2.74 -2.98
CA HIS A 374 13.26 -1.44 -2.40
C HIS A 374 13.68 -1.46 -0.94
N LEU A 375 14.55 -0.56 -0.50
CA LEU A 375 15.15 -0.56 0.82
C LEU A 375 15.09 0.86 1.43
N PRO A 376 13.92 1.29 1.95
CA PRO A 376 13.72 2.66 2.41
C PRO A 376 14.66 3.07 3.56
N ALA A 377 15.66 3.89 3.27
CA ALA A 377 16.60 4.43 4.27
C ALA A 377 15.94 5.54 5.11
N GLN A 378 15.15 6.40 4.45
CA GLN A 378 14.49 7.60 4.97
C GLN A 378 15.45 8.76 5.28
N SER A 379 16.61 8.49 5.90
CA SER A 379 17.69 9.44 6.17
C SER A 379 19.03 8.70 6.28
N GLY A 380 20.16 9.39 6.05
CA GLY A 380 21.50 8.84 6.28
C GLY A 380 22.13 9.20 7.62
N ASN A 381 21.41 9.88 8.52
CA ASN A 381 21.93 10.34 9.81
C ASN A 381 21.28 9.61 11.00
N ASN A 382 22.12 9.13 11.94
CA ASN A 382 21.68 8.35 13.11
C ASN A 382 20.70 9.10 14.02
N ALA A 383 20.94 10.38 14.32
CA ALA A 383 20.05 11.16 15.18
C ALA A 383 18.68 11.39 14.53
N ILE A 384 18.65 11.57 13.20
CA ILE A 384 17.40 11.69 12.45
C ILE A 384 16.65 10.35 12.38
N LEU A 385 17.35 9.24 12.09
CA LEU A 385 16.78 7.90 12.10
C LEU A 385 16.16 7.52 13.46
N GLU A 386 16.80 7.92 14.56
CA GLU A 386 16.27 7.74 15.91
C GLU A 386 14.98 8.55 16.13
N ARG A 387 14.97 9.84 15.77
CA ARG A 387 13.74 10.68 15.85
C ARG A 387 12.62 10.16 14.94
N MET A 388 12.98 9.56 13.79
CA MET A 388 12.08 8.87 12.88
C MET A 388 11.54 7.54 13.45
N ARG A 389 12.15 7.03 14.53
CA ARG A 389 11.86 5.74 15.17
C ARG A 389 12.09 4.55 14.24
N ARG A 390 13.23 4.57 13.52
CA ARG A 390 13.57 3.52 12.55
C ARG A 390 14.09 2.24 13.19
N GLY A 391 14.69 2.34 14.38
CA GLY A 391 15.18 1.17 15.13
C GLY A 391 16.48 0.58 14.58
N TYR A 392 17.27 1.36 13.84
CA TYR A 392 18.58 0.98 13.31
C TYR A 392 19.46 2.21 13.12
N THR A 393 20.77 1.97 12.97
CA THR A 393 21.76 3.00 12.63
C THR A 393 22.13 2.93 11.14
N ARG A 394 22.76 3.99 10.64
CA ARG A 394 23.33 4.10 9.30
C ARG A 394 24.30 2.95 9.03
N GLU A 395 25.13 2.60 10.01
CA GLU A 395 26.13 1.54 9.90
C GLU A 395 25.46 0.19 9.70
N ALA A 396 24.45 -0.14 10.52
CA ALA A 396 23.66 -1.38 10.36
C ALA A 396 22.92 -1.42 9.01
N TYR A 397 22.47 -0.27 8.51
CA TYR A 397 21.86 -0.18 7.18
C TYR A 397 22.88 -0.46 6.07
N LEU A 398 24.10 0.08 6.17
CA LEU A 398 25.19 -0.17 5.22
C LEU A 398 25.63 -1.63 5.24
N GLU A 399 25.77 -2.24 6.42
CA GLU A 399 26.07 -3.67 6.56
C GLU A 399 25.01 -4.55 5.88
N LEU A 400 23.73 -4.16 5.98
CA LEU A 400 22.64 -4.85 5.28
C LEU A 400 22.75 -4.66 3.76
N VAL A 401 23.09 -3.46 3.28
CA VAL A 401 23.32 -3.21 1.84
C VAL A 401 24.44 -4.09 1.30
N ASP A 402 25.56 -4.16 2.01
CA ASP A 402 26.71 -4.98 1.63
C ASP A 402 26.32 -6.46 1.60
N ARG A 403 25.62 -6.94 2.63
CA ARG A 403 25.10 -8.31 2.67
C ARG A 403 24.16 -8.63 1.51
N ILE A 404 23.27 -7.71 1.16
CA ILE A 404 22.36 -7.87 0.02
C ILE A 404 23.15 -8.01 -1.28
N ARG A 405 24.19 -7.20 -1.48
CA ARG A 405 25.06 -7.26 -2.67
C ARG A 405 25.90 -8.52 -2.72
N ASP A 406 26.40 -9.00 -1.58
CA ASP A 406 27.16 -10.24 -1.50
C ASP A 406 26.31 -11.46 -1.92
N VAL A 407 25.05 -11.50 -1.49
CA VAL A 407 24.11 -12.58 -1.83
C VAL A 407 23.54 -12.40 -3.24
N LEU A 408 23.32 -11.16 -3.67
CA LEU A 408 22.70 -10.78 -4.94
C LEU A 408 23.56 -9.74 -5.69
N PRO A 409 24.65 -10.15 -6.37
CA PRO A 409 25.60 -9.21 -6.98
C PRO A 409 25.00 -8.20 -7.97
N ASN A 410 23.97 -8.59 -8.71
CA ASN A 410 23.32 -7.78 -9.74
C ASN A 410 22.01 -7.10 -9.26
N VAL A 411 21.84 -6.95 -7.95
CA VAL A 411 20.62 -6.37 -7.37
C VAL A 411 20.51 -4.87 -7.65
N ALA A 412 19.33 -4.46 -8.10
CA ALA A 412 18.97 -3.04 -8.16
C ALA A 412 18.35 -2.60 -6.84
N LEU A 413 19.00 -1.64 -6.18
CA LEU A 413 18.50 -1.04 -4.95
C LEU A 413 17.74 0.25 -5.25
N SER A 414 16.58 0.38 -4.62
CA SER A 414 15.82 1.63 -4.61
C SER A 414 15.53 2.08 -3.19
N SER A 415 15.27 3.35 -2.94
CA SER A 415 15.05 3.85 -1.58
C SER A 415 14.13 5.07 -1.54
N ASP A 416 13.64 5.37 -0.34
CA ASP A 416 12.87 6.57 -0.03
C ASP A 416 13.68 7.48 0.88
N PHE A 417 13.62 8.79 0.63
CA PHE A 417 14.26 9.81 1.46
C PHE A 417 13.26 10.91 1.84
N ILE A 418 13.30 11.31 3.11
CA ILE A 418 12.52 12.44 3.63
C ILE A 418 13.50 13.54 4.01
N CYS A 419 13.56 14.60 3.20
CA CYS A 419 14.44 15.73 3.44
C CYS A 419 13.75 16.79 4.31
N GLY A 420 14.49 17.34 5.27
CA GLY A 420 14.04 18.39 6.16
C GLY A 420 13.12 17.88 7.27
N PHE A 421 13.37 16.68 7.78
CA PHE A 421 12.66 16.18 8.96
C PHE A 421 12.94 17.06 10.19
N CYS A 422 12.09 16.97 11.22
CA CYS A 422 12.18 17.75 12.45
C CYS A 422 13.60 17.74 13.06
N GLY A 423 14.21 18.93 13.07
CA GLY A 423 15.55 19.22 13.58
C GLY A 423 16.71 18.66 12.75
N GLU A 424 16.52 18.44 11.45
CA GLU A 424 17.59 18.07 10.50
C GLU A 424 18.52 19.26 10.21
N THR A 425 19.78 19.11 10.62
CA THR A 425 20.87 20.07 10.40
C THR A 425 21.53 19.89 9.02
N GLU A 426 22.39 20.81 8.58
CA GLU A 426 23.16 20.63 7.34
C GLU A 426 24.09 19.41 7.44
N ALA A 427 24.77 19.18 8.57
CA ALA A 427 25.60 17.98 8.76
C ALA A 427 24.78 16.67 8.60
N ALA A 428 23.55 16.62 9.12
CA ALA A 428 22.67 15.46 8.96
C ALA A 428 22.22 15.26 7.50
N HIS A 429 22.11 16.35 6.73
CA HIS A 429 21.83 16.30 5.30
C HIS A 429 23.07 15.85 4.51
N GLU A 430 24.27 16.32 4.85
CA GLU A 430 25.54 15.84 4.27
C GLU A 430 25.76 14.34 4.53
N ASP A 431 25.39 13.85 5.71
CA ASP A 431 25.35 12.40 5.98
C ASP A 431 24.38 11.69 5.03
N THR A 432 23.20 12.27 4.78
CA THR A 432 22.25 11.69 3.82
C THR A 432 22.82 11.65 2.41
N MET A 433 23.51 12.71 1.98
CA MET A 433 24.19 12.77 0.67
C MET A 433 25.29 11.71 0.56
N SER A 434 26.14 11.55 1.57
CA SER A 434 27.20 10.54 1.57
C SER A 434 26.65 9.11 1.58
N LEU A 435 25.50 8.86 2.21
CA LEU A 435 24.83 7.56 2.13
C LEU A 435 24.37 7.26 0.69
N VAL A 436 23.80 8.27 0.01
CA VAL A 436 23.35 8.12 -1.38
C VAL A 436 24.52 7.85 -2.33
N ASP A 437 25.65 8.54 -2.12
CA ASP A 437 26.89 8.35 -2.88
C ASP A 437 27.50 6.95 -2.67
N GLN A 438 27.54 6.48 -1.42
CA GLN A 438 28.08 5.16 -1.08
C GLN A 438 27.18 4.01 -1.58
N VAL A 439 25.87 4.13 -1.40
CA VAL A 439 24.94 3.05 -1.75
C VAL A 439 24.60 3.03 -3.23
N LYS A 440 24.59 4.16 -3.95
CA LYS A 440 24.27 4.23 -5.39
C LYS A 440 22.95 3.51 -5.75
N TYR A 441 21.84 4.16 -5.43
CA TYR A 441 20.51 3.64 -5.77
C TYR A 441 20.20 3.79 -7.26
N SER A 442 19.50 2.82 -7.85
CA SER A 442 18.99 2.89 -9.23
C SER A 442 17.68 3.68 -9.34
N VAL A 443 16.89 3.71 -8.27
CA VAL A 443 15.68 4.53 -8.14
C VAL A 443 15.60 5.14 -6.74
N ALA A 444 15.33 6.43 -6.62
CA ALA A 444 15.07 7.07 -5.34
C ALA A 444 13.78 7.90 -5.37
N TYR A 445 12.94 7.75 -4.34
CA TYR A 445 11.79 8.62 -4.11
C TYR A 445 12.12 9.60 -2.99
N VAL A 446 12.34 10.85 -3.37
CA VAL A 446 12.77 11.89 -2.45
C VAL A 446 11.64 12.89 -2.26
N PHE A 447 11.25 13.11 -1.00
CA PHE A 447 10.15 14.01 -0.66
C PHE A 447 10.59 15.00 0.43
N PRO A 448 10.10 16.25 0.39
CA PRO A 448 10.22 17.12 1.55
C PRO A 448 9.36 16.57 2.69
N TYR A 449 9.82 16.73 3.93
CA TYR A 449 9.01 16.40 5.09
C TYR A 449 7.75 17.25 5.15
N SER A 450 6.60 16.58 5.25
CA SER A 450 5.28 17.19 5.40
C SER A 450 4.65 16.68 6.69
N LEU A 451 4.35 17.61 7.60
CA LEU A 451 3.73 17.34 8.89
C LEU A 451 2.29 16.82 8.68
N ARG A 452 1.92 15.76 9.41
CA ARG A 452 0.57 15.19 9.34
C ARG A 452 -0.06 15.08 10.71
N GLU A 453 -1.31 15.53 10.82
CA GLU A 453 -2.14 15.38 12.02
C GLU A 453 -2.14 13.91 12.51
N LYS A 454 -2.31 13.71 13.82
CA LYS A 454 -2.27 12.39 14.53
C LYS A 454 -0.90 11.70 14.62
N THR A 455 0.09 12.05 13.80
CA THR A 455 1.43 11.42 13.87
C THR A 455 2.17 11.77 15.16
N HIS A 456 3.18 10.95 15.52
CA HIS A 456 4.01 11.24 16.70
C HIS A 456 4.79 12.55 16.51
N ALA A 457 5.35 12.76 15.32
CA ALA A 457 6.08 13.98 14.99
C ALA A 457 5.18 15.22 15.17
N HIS A 458 3.94 15.20 14.66
CA HIS A 458 2.96 16.28 14.90
C HIS A 458 2.68 16.56 16.38
N ARG A 459 2.68 15.54 17.23
CA ARG A 459 2.32 15.69 18.66
C ARG A 459 3.50 16.06 19.56
N ARG A 460 4.73 15.75 19.15
CA ARG A 460 5.90 15.73 20.05
C ARG A 460 7.14 16.40 19.48
N LEU A 461 7.20 16.66 18.18
CA LEU A 461 8.33 17.30 17.52
C LEU A 461 7.88 18.62 16.90
N GLU A 462 8.81 19.54 16.80
CA GLU A 462 8.60 20.81 16.10
C GLU A 462 9.13 20.69 14.67
N ASP A 463 8.32 21.08 13.69
CA ASP A 463 8.77 21.20 12.31
C ASP A 463 9.50 22.53 12.11
N ASN A 464 10.79 22.53 12.46
CA ASN A 464 11.64 23.72 12.51
C ASN A 464 12.55 23.89 11.27
N VAL A 465 12.39 23.08 10.23
CA VAL A 465 13.15 23.23 8.97
C VAL A 465 12.32 24.04 7.96
N PRO A 466 12.80 25.18 7.46
CA PRO A 466 12.07 26.00 6.48
C PRO A 466 11.80 25.26 5.16
N LEU A 467 10.64 25.52 4.53
CA LEU A 467 10.20 24.81 3.31
C LEU A 467 11.17 24.97 2.13
N ASP A 468 11.78 26.14 1.97
CA ASP A 468 12.80 26.42 0.96
C ASP A 468 14.05 25.57 1.17
N VAL A 469 14.49 25.38 2.43
CA VAL A 469 15.57 24.45 2.78
C VAL A 469 15.19 23.01 2.45
N LYS A 470 13.96 22.57 2.80
CA LYS A 470 13.49 21.23 2.43
C LYS A 470 13.56 21.00 0.92
N LYS A 471 13.08 21.97 0.13
CA LYS A 471 13.07 21.91 -1.34
C LYS A 471 14.48 21.88 -1.93
N ARG A 472 15.40 22.70 -1.41
CA ARG A 472 16.82 22.70 -1.80
C ARG A 472 17.43 21.31 -1.59
N ARG A 473 17.29 20.75 -0.37
CA ARG A 473 17.81 19.42 -0.01
C ARG A 473 17.25 18.31 -0.89
N VAL A 474 15.95 18.34 -1.19
CA VAL A 474 15.33 17.41 -2.16
C VAL A 474 16.00 17.50 -3.53
N GLY A 475 16.25 18.72 -4.02
CA GLY A 475 16.92 18.95 -5.30
C GLY A 475 18.36 18.40 -5.34
N GLU A 476 19.11 18.57 -4.26
CA GLU A 476 20.47 18.06 -4.12
C GLU A 476 20.51 16.52 -4.14
N VAL A 477 19.69 15.87 -3.31
CA VAL A 477 19.60 14.40 -3.27
C VAL A 477 19.16 13.84 -4.62
N LEU A 478 18.15 14.44 -5.26
CA LEU A 478 17.68 14.01 -6.58
C LEU A 478 18.75 14.16 -7.67
N SER A 479 19.55 15.21 -7.60
CA SER A 479 20.62 15.46 -8.58
C SER A 479 21.73 14.42 -8.45
N LEU A 480 22.18 14.15 -7.22
CA LEU A 480 23.18 13.12 -6.93
C LEU A 480 22.68 11.72 -7.32
N PHE A 481 21.45 11.37 -6.92
CA PHE A 481 20.83 10.11 -7.31
C PHE A 481 20.79 9.93 -8.84
N ARG A 482 20.35 10.95 -9.59
CA ARG A 482 20.26 10.87 -11.06
C ARG A 482 21.63 10.69 -11.72
N HIS A 483 22.66 11.28 -11.14
CA HIS A 483 24.04 11.10 -11.59
C HIS A 483 24.44 9.62 -11.46
N HIS A 484 24.32 9.01 -10.28
CA HIS A 484 24.66 7.60 -10.09
C HIS A 484 23.76 6.64 -10.86
N ALA A 485 22.46 6.93 -10.98
CA ALA A 485 21.56 6.12 -11.80
C ALA A 485 22.02 6.09 -13.27
N LYS A 486 22.52 7.21 -13.79
CA LYS A 486 23.12 7.27 -15.13
C LYS A 486 24.39 6.42 -15.22
N GLU A 487 25.31 6.54 -14.25
CA GLU A 487 26.53 5.72 -14.22
C GLU A 487 26.21 4.22 -14.21
N LEU A 488 25.26 3.78 -13.38
CA LEU A 488 24.83 2.39 -13.30
C LEU A 488 24.19 1.89 -14.60
N PHE A 489 23.43 2.74 -15.30
CA PHE A 489 22.81 2.37 -16.57
C PHE A 489 23.80 2.41 -17.74
N ASP A 490 24.82 3.27 -17.69
CA ASP A 490 25.91 3.26 -18.67
C ASP A 490 26.69 1.95 -18.65
N GLN A 491 26.89 1.37 -17.46
CA GLN A 491 27.51 0.05 -17.29
C GLN A 491 26.67 -1.09 -17.92
N GLN A 492 25.39 -0.84 -18.22
CA GLN A 492 24.51 -1.83 -18.84
C GLN A 492 24.54 -1.76 -20.37
N ILE A 493 25.20 -0.77 -20.98
CA ILE A 493 25.32 -0.69 -22.43
C ILE A 493 26.07 -1.93 -22.95
N SER A 494 25.61 -2.46 -24.09
CA SER A 494 26.06 -3.71 -24.72
C SER A 494 25.67 -5.00 -23.98
N THR A 495 25.02 -4.93 -22.83
CA THR A 495 24.48 -6.13 -22.16
C THR A 495 23.22 -6.64 -22.87
N HIS A 496 23.01 -7.96 -22.81
CA HIS A 496 21.75 -8.58 -23.19
C HIS A 496 20.86 -8.67 -21.96
N GLN A 497 19.61 -8.22 -22.07
CA GLN A 497 18.69 -8.24 -20.94
C GLN A 497 17.34 -8.80 -21.35
N LEU A 498 16.78 -9.64 -20.48
CA LEU A 498 15.43 -10.18 -20.64
C LEU A 498 14.38 -9.12 -20.28
N VAL A 499 13.56 -8.73 -21.25
CA VAL A 499 12.52 -7.71 -21.10
C VAL A 499 11.14 -8.37 -21.21
N LEU A 500 10.29 -8.16 -20.20
CA LEU A 500 8.87 -8.47 -20.28
C LEU A 500 8.15 -7.31 -20.95
N VAL A 501 7.51 -7.58 -22.08
CA VAL A 501 6.87 -6.55 -22.90
C VAL A 501 5.54 -6.12 -22.30
N GLU A 502 5.38 -4.83 -22.01
CA GLU A 502 4.14 -4.26 -21.46
C GLU A 502 3.20 -3.79 -22.59
N GLY A 503 3.76 -3.28 -23.70
CA GLY A 503 2.99 -2.79 -24.85
C GLY A 503 3.71 -1.72 -25.65
N ALA A 504 2.97 -0.91 -26.40
CA ALA A 504 3.55 0.21 -27.16
C ALA A 504 4.11 1.30 -26.22
N SER A 505 5.19 1.95 -26.64
CA SER A 505 5.76 3.08 -25.92
C SER A 505 4.80 4.27 -25.94
N ARG A 506 4.63 4.93 -24.79
CA ARG A 506 3.77 6.13 -24.68
C ARG A 506 4.21 7.30 -25.56
N ARG A 507 5.48 7.32 -25.96
CA ARG A 507 6.07 8.41 -26.76
C ARG A 507 6.09 8.12 -28.25
N SER A 508 5.97 6.85 -28.65
CA SER A 508 6.10 6.43 -30.04
C SER A 508 5.34 5.11 -30.24
N PRO A 509 4.35 5.05 -31.15
CA PRO A 509 3.66 3.81 -31.48
C PRO A 509 4.55 2.81 -32.25
N GLU A 510 5.65 3.28 -32.84
CA GLU A 510 6.64 2.48 -33.55
C GLU A 510 7.61 1.76 -32.60
N ASP A 511 7.63 2.16 -31.33
CA ASP A 511 8.44 1.52 -30.30
C ASP A 511 7.57 0.70 -29.35
N MET A 512 8.13 -0.41 -28.88
CA MET A 512 7.61 -1.17 -27.76
C MET A 512 8.31 -0.73 -26.46
N ALA A 513 7.63 -0.96 -25.34
CA ALA A 513 8.16 -0.76 -24.01
C ALA A 513 7.89 -1.98 -23.14
N GLY A 514 8.87 -2.29 -22.30
CA GLY A 514 8.78 -3.34 -21.31
C GLY A 514 9.67 -3.05 -20.11
N ARG A 515 9.79 -4.01 -19.20
CA ARG A 515 10.71 -3.92 -18.06
C ARG A 515 11.65 -5.09 -17.96
N ASN A 516 12.88 -4.81 -17.55
CA ASN A 516 13.86 -5.84 -17.24
C ASN A 516 13.66 -6.39 -15.81
N ASP A 517 14.56 -7.29 -15.41
CA ASP A 517 14.56 -7.90 -14.09
C ASP A 517 14.67 -6.86 -12.95
N ASN A 518 15.50 -5.83 -13.13
CA ASN A 518 15.68 -4.73 -12.18
C ASN A 518 14.54 -3.69 -12.15
N ASN A 519 13.42 -3.95 -12.85
CA ASN A 519 12.26 -3.04 -12.97
C ASN A 519 12.56 -1.73 -13.73
N VAL A 520 13.64 -1.70 -14.51
CA VAL A 520 14.00 -0.57 -15.36
C VAL A 520 13.23 -0.68 -16.67
N LYS A 521 12.70 0.45 -17.12
CA LYS A 521 11.99 0.52 -18.39
C LYS A 521 12.99 0.39 -19.54
N VAL A 522 12.68 -0.50 -20.48
CA VAL A 522 13.44 -0.68 -21.72
C VAL A 522 12.53 -0.35 -22.90
N VAL A 523 12.98 0.55 -23.76
CA VAL A 523 12.28 0.94 -25.00
C VAL A 523 13.06 0.44 -26.20
N PHE A 524 12.38 -0.16 -27.15
CA PHE A 524 13.01 -0.80 -28.30
C PHE A 524 12.05 -0.82 -29.51
N PRO A 525 12.55 -0.84 -30.75
CA PRO A 525 11.71 -0.75 -31.94
C PRO A 525 10.77 -1.96 -32.10
N LYS A 526 9.57 -1.73 -32.63
CA LYS A 526 8.57 -2.76 -32.90
C LYS A 526 8.88 -3.51 -34.21
N ILE A 527 9.78 -4.49 -34.14
CA ILE A 527 10.20 -5.30 -35.28
C ILE A 527 9.85 -6.79 -35.12
N LEU A 528 9.95 -7.54 -36.22
CA LEU A 528 9.89 -9.00 -36.19
C LEU A 528 11.20 -9.56 -35.65
N VAL A 529 11.11 -10.43 -34.66
CA VAL A 529 12.27 -11.10 -34.04
C VAL A 529 12.15 -12.61 -34.16
N PRO A 530 13.26 -13.36 -34.25
CA PRO A 530 13.26 -14.82 -34.14
C PRO A 530 12.51 -15.30 -32.89
N GLU A 531 11.78 -16.41 -33.02
CA GLU A 531 11.09 -17.06 -31.88
C GLU A 531 12.05 -17.66 -30.85
N HIS A 532 13.29 -17.92 -31.26
CA HIS A 532 14.41 -18.42 -30.46
C HIS A 532 15.73 -18.01 -31.15
N PRO A 533 16.91 -17.93 -30.49
CA PRO A 533 18.16 -17.46 -31.11
C PRO A 533 18.55 -18.18 -32.40
N SER A 534 18.19 -19.46 -32.52
CA SER A 534 18.50 -20.29 -33.70
C SER A 534 17.31 -20.45 -34.67
N SER A 535 16.17 -19.79 -34.42
CA SER A 535 14.97 -19.95 -35.23
C SER A 535 15.04 -19.10 -36.51
N SER A 536 14.71 -19.71 -37.65
CA SER A 536 14.47 -18.97 -38.90
C SER A 536 13.08 -18.33 -38.94
N VAL A 537 12.16 -18.77 -38.06
CA VAL A 537 10.81 -18.24 -37.96
C VAL A 537 10.84 -16.99 -37.10
N LYS A 538 10.30 -15.90 -37.63
CA LYS A 538 10.17 -14.62 -36.93
C LYS A 538 8.74 -14.38 -36.51
N LYS A 539 8.55 -13.90 -35.28
CA LYS A 539 7.27 -13.47 -34.75
C LYS A 539 7.25 -11.97 -34.52
N GLN A 540 6.04 -11.41 -34.51
CA GLN A 540 5.82 -10.06 -34.02
C GLN A 540 5.81 -10.05 -32.50
N ILE A 541 6.48 -9.07 -31.90
CA ILE A 541 6.51 -8.88 -30.46
C ILE A 541 5.14 -8.40 -29.97
N GLN A 542 4.61 -9.07 -28.94
CA GLN A 542 3.31 -8.77 -28.34
C GLN A 542 3.44 -8.53 -26.82
N PRO A 543 2.49 -7.81 -26.21
CA PRO A 543 2.42 -7.68 -24.74
C PRO A 543 2.39 -9.06 -24.06
N GLY A 544 3.27 -9.26 -23.08
CA GLY A 544 3.43 -10.52 -22.35
C GLY A 544 4.51 -11.44 -22.91
N ASP A 545 5.10 -11.12 -24.06
CA ASP A 545 6.31 -11.81 -24.53
C ASP A 545 7.51 -11.46 -23.63
N TYR A 546 8.42 -12.42 -23.49
CA TYR A 546 9.78 -12.15 -23.05
C TYR A 546 10.69 -12.01 -24.26
N VAL A 547 11.44 -10.91 -24.33
CA VAL A 547 12.33 -10.59 -25.44
C VAL A 547 13.71 -10.24 -24.88
N VAL A 548 14.75 -10.83 -25.46
CA VAL A 548 16.13 -10.43 -25.15
C VAL A 548 16.46 -9.18 -25.96
N VAL A 549 16.87 -8.13 -25.25
CA VAL A 549 17.21 -6.84 -25.84
C VAL A 549 18.67 -6.54 -25.56
N GLN A 550 19.43 -6.20 -26.60
CA GLN A 550 20.76 -5.65 -26.43
C GLN A 550 20.64 -4.16 -26.12
N ILE A 551 21.12 -3.74 -24.95
CA ILE A 551 21.08 -2.33 -24.55
C ILE A 551 22.11 -1.55 -25.38
N GLN A 552 21.70 -0.42 -25.95
CA GLN A 552 22.53 0.41 -26.83
C GLN A 552 22.70 1.84 -26.31
N ASP A 553 21.71 2.33 -25.56
CA ASP A 553 21.69 3.70 -25.04
C ASP A 553 20.91 3.76 -23.72
N CYS A 554 21.13 4.79 -22.92
CA CYS A 554 20.37 5.02 -21.70
C CYS A 554 20.23 6.51 -21.35
N SER A 555 19.15 6.78 -20.63
CA SER A 555 19.00 7.96 -19.79
C SER A 555 19.02 7.54 -18.32
N SER A 556 19.02 8.46 -17.36
CA SER A 556 18.96 8.13 -15.92
C SER A 556 17.66 7.45 -15.44
N GLN A 557 16.73 7.10 -16.34
CA GLN A 557 15.44 6.49 -16.00
C GLN A 557 15.00 5.36 -16.93
N VAL A 558 15.57 5.28 -18.13
CA VAL A 558 15.10 4.42 -19.22
C VAL A 558 16.31 3.93 -20.01
N LEU A 559 16.33 2.63 -20.30
CA LEU A 559 17.24 2.00 -21.24
C LEU A 559 16.61 1.96 -22.63
N LYS A 560 17.45 2.00 -23.66
CA LYS A 560 17.06 1.77 -25.04
C LYS A 560 17.94 0.71 -25.65
N GLY A 561 17.36 -0.09 -26.54
CA GLY A 561 18.11 -1.17 -27.16
C GLY A 561 17.45 -1.74 -28.40
N MET A 562 18.10 -2.76 -28.96
CA MET A 562 17.63 -3.50 -30.11
C MET A 562 17.13 -4.88 -29.65
N PRO A 563 15.88 -5.28 -29.99
CA PRO A 563 15.39 -6.60 -29.62
C PRO A 563 16.05 -7.63 -30.53
N LEU A 564 16.55 -8.72 -29.93
CA LEU A 564 17.30 -9.75 -30.63
C LEU A 564 16.43 -10.96 -30.99
N TYR A 565 15.73 -11.53 -30.01
CA TYR A 565 14.88 -12.72 -30.15
C TYR A 565 13.89 -12.82 -28.98
N ALA A 566 12.80 -13.56 -29.18
CA ALA A 566 11.87 -13.94 -28.13
C ALA A 566 12.37 -15.20 -27.40
N THR A 567 12.02 -15.36 -26.12
CA THR A 567 12.38 -16.53 -25.31
C THR A 567 11.38 -16.72 -24.17
N SER A 568 11.65 -17.66 -23.26
CA SER A 568 10.96 -17.82 -21.97
C SER A 568 11.89 -17.36 -20.83
N LEU A 569 11.31 -17.06 -19.67
CA LEU A 569 12.09 -16.70 -18.48
C LEU A 569 13.02 -17.85 -18.08
N GLN A 570 12.50 -19.07 -17.99
CA GLN A 570 13.29 -20.23 -17.57
C GLN A 570 14.42 -20.53 -18.55
N GLN A 571 14.17 -20.38 -19.85
CA GLN A 571 15.17 -20.66 -20.87
C GLN A 571 16.31 -19.64 -20.85
N TYR A 572 16.00 -18.35 -20.77
CA TYR A 572 17.01 -17.30 -20.62
C TYR A 572 17.91 -17.53 -19.39
N MET A 573 17.30 -17.89 -18.25
CA MET A 573 18.05 -18.12 -17.01
C MET A 573 18.92 -19.38 -17.06
N ALA A 574 18.48 -20.42 -17.79
CA ALA A 574 19.31 -21.59 -18.06
C ALA A 574 20.53 -21.24 -18.91
N GLU A 575 20.36 -20.41 -19.95
CA GLU A 575 21.45 -19.92 -20.80
C GLU A 575 22.45 -19.05 -20.03
N GLU A 576 21.98 -18.14 -19.16
CA GLU A 576 22.88 -17.34 -18.31
C GLU A 576 23.70 -18.19 -17.35
N ARG A 577 23.10 -19.20 -16.71
CA ARG A 577 23.84 -20.13 -15.83
C ARG A 577 24.95 -20.87 -16.56
N GLU A 578 24.67 -21.35 -17.77
CA GLU A 578 25.66 -22.05 -18.57
C GLU A 578 26.79 -21.11 -19.00
N GLN A 579 26.49 -19.87 -19.39
CA GLN A 579 27.52 -18.87 -19.68
C GLN A 579 28.39 -18.54 -18.47
N VAL A 580 27.80 -18.42 -17.28
CA VAL A 580 28.56 -18.19 -16.03
C VAL A 580 29.47 -19.38 -15.75
N ARG A 581 28.96 -20.60 -15.89
CA ARG A 581 29.75 -21.83 -15.71
C ARG A 581 30.95 -21.88 -16.65
N LEU A 582 30.74 -21.57 -17.93
CA LEU A 582 31.80 -21.56 -18.95
C LEU A 582 32.85 -20.46 -18.76
N ARG A 583 32.54 -19.37 -18.03
CA ARG A 583 33.51 -18.31 -17.67
C ARG A 583 34.38 -18.67 -16.46
N HIS A 584 33.97 -19.65 -15.64
CA HIS A 584 34.67 -20.08 -14.44
C HIS A 584 35.50 -21.37 -14.64
N VAL A 585 35.30 -22.04 -15.78
CA VAL A 585 36.17 -23.09 -16.32
C VAL A 585 37.22 -22.44 -17.20
#